data_AF-A0A485DAR5-F1
#
_entry.id   AF-A0A485DAR5-F1
#
_cell.length_a   1.000
_cell.length_b   1.000
_cell.length_c   1.000
_cell.angle_alpha   90.00
_cell.angle_beta   90.00
_cell.angle_gamma   90.00
#
_symmetry.space_group_name_H-M   'P 1'
#
loop_
_entity.id
_entity.type
_entity.pdbx_description
1 polymer ?
#
loop_
_entity_poly.entity_id
_entity_poly.type
_entity_poly.pdbx_seq_one_letter_code
_entity_poly.pdbx_strand_id
1 'polypeptide(L)'
;MSNQDSQIGLLLAETLIALQRSDEAEAVLKTVPMQDQDTRYQGLVAQIELLKQAADTPEIQQLQQQVEQHPEDAALAAQLALQLHQVGRNEEALALLFSHLQKDLGAGDGQVRKMLQEILAALGTGDALAAKYRRQLYSLLY
;
A
#
# COMPACT_ATOMS: atom_id res chain seq x y z
N MET A 1 17.49 -20.43 0.56
CA MET A 1 16.77 -20.23 1.84
C MET A 1 16.86 -21.55 2.60
N SER A 2 17.30 -21.51 3.85
CA SER A 2 17.19 -22.67 4.74
C SER A 2 15.74 -22.86 5.19
N ASN A 3 15.35 -24.05 5.65
CA ASN A 3 14.00 -24.31 6.18
C ASN A 3 13.64 -23.32 7.31
N GLN A 4 14.63 -22.94 8.13
CA GLN A 4 14.47 -21.95 9.19
C GLN A 4 14.13 -20.54 8.66
N ASP A 5 14.72 -20.14 7.52
CA ASP A 5 14.40 -18.86 6.88
C ASP A 5 12.94 -18.85 6.37
N SER A 6 12.48 -19.97 5.79
CA SER A 6 11.10 -20.12 5.35
C SER A 6 10.11 -20.01 6.51
N GLN A 7 10.40 -20.66 7.65
CA GLN A 7 9.55 -20.56 8.85
C GLN A 7 9.45 -19.13 9.41
N ILE A 8 10.56 -18.39 9.41
CA ILE A 8 10.58 -16.99 9.81
C ILE A 8 9.76 -16.16 8.83
N GLY A 9 9.88 -16.41 7.51
CA GLY A 9 9.08 -15.76 6.48
C GLY A 9 7.58 -15.98 6.68
N LEU A 10 7.14 -17.20 6.97
CA LEU A 10 5.73 -17.50 7.24
C LEU A 10 5.21 -16.78 8.49
N LEU A 11 5.99 -16.74 9.57
CA LEU A 11 5.62 -16.02 10.79
C LEU A 11 5.52 -14.50 10.57
N LEU A 12 6.46 -13.95 9.79
CA LEU A 12 6.44 -12.54 9.41
C LEU A 12 5.20 -12.23 8.58
N ALA A 13 4.90 -13.04 7.56
CA ALA A 13 3.70 -12.87 6.74
C ALA A 13 2.41 -12.93 7.58
N GLU A 14 2.30 -13.88 8.50
CA GLU A 14 1.17 -13.98 9.43
C GLU A 14 1.02 -12.73 10.31
N THR A 15 2.13 -12.20 10.82
CA THR A 15 2.13 -10.95 11.60
C THR A 15 1.67 -9.76 10.75
N LEU A 16 2.12 -9.68 9.50
CA LEU A 16 1.73 -8.62 8.57
C LEU A 16 0.25 -8.69 8.18
N ILE A 17 -0.31 -9.90 8.00
CA ILE A 17 -1.75 -10.12 7.80
C ILE A 17 -2.55 -9.58 8.99
N ALA A 18 -2.12 -9.89 10.22
CA ALA A 18 -2.78 -9.40 11.44
C ALA A 18 -2.73 -7.87 11.57
N LEU A 19 -1.72 -7.23 10.98
CA LEU A 19 -1.58 -5.78 10.91
C LEU A 19 -2.28 -5.15 9.69
N GLN A 20 -3.08 -5.92 8.94
CA GLN A 20 -3.71 -5.49 7.67
C GLN A 20 -2.73 -5.01 6.59
N ARG A 21 -1.48 -5.48 6.64
CA ARG A 21 -0.43 -5.17 5.65
C ARG A 21 -0.32 -6.29 4.63
N SER A 22 -1.41 -6.53 3.90
CA SER A 22 -1.56 -7.66 2.97
C SER A 22 -0.53 -7.66 1.85
N ASP A 23 -0.17 -6.50 1.30
CA ASP A 23 0.82 -6.39 0.22
C ASP A 23 2.22 -6.80 0.68
N GLU A 24 2.62 -6.39 1.89
CA GLU A 24 3.90 -6.78 2.48
C GLU A 24 3.91 -8.25 2.87
N ALA A 25 2.80 -8.76 3.39
CA ALA A 25 2.67 -10.19 3.67
C ALA A 25 2.83 -11.01 2.38
N GLU A 26 2.22 -10.57 1.28
CA GLU A 26 2.33 -11.23 -0.02
C GLU A 26 3.77 -11.16 -0.56
N ALA A 27 4.44 -10.01 -0.44
CA ALA A 27 5.83 -9.85 -0.83
C ALA A 27 6.75 -10.81 -0.06
N VAL A 28 6.52 -11.00 1.24
CA VAL A 28 7.26 -11.98 2.06
C VAL A 28 6.97 -13.41 1.59
N LEU A 29 5.70 -13.76 1.39
CA LEU A 29 5.33 -15.11 0.92
C LEU A 29 5.94 -15.44 -0.45
N LYS A 30 6.03 -14.48 -1.38
CA LYS A 30 6.68 -14.68 -2.68
C LYS A 30 8.15 -15.09 -2.59
N THR A 31 8.82 -14.86 -1.45
CA THR A 31 10.21 -15.30 -1.21
C THR A 31 10.34 -16.74 -0.70
N VAL A 32 9.23 -17.38 -0.32
CA VAL A 32 9.20 -18.75 0.22
C VAL A 32 9.40 -19.76 -0.94
N PRO A 33 10.42 -20.63 -0.87
CA PRO A 33 10.71 -21.58 -1.94
C PRO A 33 9.60 -22.63 -2.06
N MET A 34 9.35 -23.11 -3.28
CA MET A 34 8.24 -24.03 -3.61
C MET A 34 8.18 -25.28 -2.72
N GLN A 35 9.33 -25.83 -2.31
CA GLN A 35 9.42 -27.00 -1.43
C GLN A 35 8.83 -26.76 -0.02
N ASP A 36 8.74 -25.50 0.42
CA ASP A 36 8.25 -25.09 1.73
C ASP A 36 6.84 -24.46 1.65
N GLN A 37 6.17 -24.51 0.48
CA GLN A 37 4.80 -24.01 0.28
C GLN A 37 3.76 -25.05 0.72
N ASP A 38 3.75 -25.33 2.01
CA ASP A 38 2.87 -26.29 2.65
C ASP A 38 1.46 -25.74 2.95
N THR A 39 0.67 -26.49 3.74
CA THR A 39 -0.68 -26.09 4.15
C THR A 39 -0.71 -24.73 4.86
N ARG A 40 0.33 -24.39 5.64
CA ARG A 40 0.39 -23.09 6.34
C ARG A 40 0.59 -21.97 5.33
N TYR A 41 1.49 -22.14 4.37
CA TYR A 41 1.68 -21.17 3.28
C TYR A 41 0.36 -20.92 2.53
N GLN A 42 -0.33 -21.99 2.11
CA GLN A 42 -1.61 -21.87 1.39
C GLN A 42 -2.69 -21.16 2.22
N GLY A 43 -2.75 -21.43 3.53
CA GLY A 43 -3.65 -20.74 4.45
C GLY A 43 -3.36 -19.24 4.58
N LEU A 44 -2.09 -18.84 4.57
CA LEU A 44 -1.71 -17.42 4.58
C LEU A 44 -2.04 -16.73 3.26
N VAL A 45 -1.83 -17.39 2.11
CA VAL A 45 -2.25 -16.89 0.80
C VAL A 45 -3.76 -16.65 0.76
N ALA A 46 -4.56 -17.61 1.21
CA ALA A 46 -6.02 -17.46 1.24
C ALA A 46 -6.48 -16.30 2.14
N GLN A 47 -5.81 -16.08 3.28
CA GLN A 47 -6.10 -14.96 4.17
C GLN A 47 -5.76 -13.61 3.51
N ILE A 48 -4.65 -13.52 2.78
CA ILE A 48 -4.29 -12.32 2.01
C ILE A 48 -5.34 -12.03 0.95
N GLU A 49 -5.77 -13.03 0.20
CA GLU A 49 -6.80 -12.86 -0.84
C GLU A 49 -8.13 -12.36 -0.25
N LEU A 50 -8.55 -12.91 0.89
CA LEU A 50 -9.75 -12.44 1.60
C LEU A 50 -9.60 -11.00 2.10
N LEU A 51 -8.43 -10.63 2.63
CA LEU A 51 -8.15 -9.25 3.05
C LEU A 51 -8.21 -8.28 1.86
N LYS A 52 -7.63 -8.66 0.72
CA LYS A 52 -7.66 -7.85 -0.50
C LYS A 52 -9.08 -7.67 -1.03
N GLN A 53 -9.87 -8.73 -1.05
CA GLN A 53 -11.28 -8.66 -1.44
C GLN A 53 -12.08 -7.75 -0.50
N ALA A 54 -11.83 -7.82 0.82
CA ALA A 54 -12.47 -6.93 1.79
C ALA A 54 -12.06 -5.46 1.62
N ALA A 55 -10.84 -5.21 1.16
CA ALA A 55 -10.30 -3.88 0.88
C ALA A 55 -10.67 -3.35 -0.52
N ASP A 56 -11.32 -4.15 -1.37
CA ASP A 56 -11.72 -3.77 -2.72
C ASP A 56 -13.22 -3.43 -2.78
N THR A 57 -13.56 -2.30 -2.14
CA THR A 57 -14.95 -1.87 -2.04
C THR A 57 -15.48 -1.33 -3.38
N PRO A 58 -16.80 -1.38 -3.63
CA PRO A 58 -17.39 -0.83 -4.85
C PRO A 58 -17.06 0.65 -5.08
N GLU A 59 -16.91 1.43 -4.00
CA GLU A 59 -16.53 2.84 -4.05
C GLU A 59 -15.09 3.02 -4.55
N ILE A 60 -14.16 2.17 -4.08
CA ILE A 60 -12.77 2.20 -4.55
C ILE A 60 -12.71 1.83 -6.03
N GLN A 61 -13.42 0.78 -6.45
CA GLN A 61 -13.46 0.36 -7.86
C GLN A 61 -13.99 1.47 -8.77
N GLN A 62 -15.04 2.19 -8.35
CA GLN A 62 -15.58 3.31 -9.11
C GLN A 62 -14.58 4.47 -9.20
N LEU A 63 -13.93 4.84 -8.09
CA LEU A 63 -12.93 5.91 -8.09
C LEU A 63 -11.69 5.54 -8.91
N GLN A 64 -11.26 4.28 -8.90
CA GLN A 64 -10.17 3.80 -9.75
C GLN A 64 -10.52 4.00 -11.23
N GLN A 65 -11.71 3.58 -11.68
CA GLN A 65 -12.16 3.77 -13.06
C GLN A 65 -12.21 5.26 -13.44
N GLN A 66 -12.66 6.13 -12.54
CA GLN A 66 -12.69 7.57 -12.79
C GLN A 66 -11.29 8.16 -12.91
N VAL A 67 -10.35 7.77 -12.04
CA VAL A 67 -8.95 8.19 -12.11
C VAL A 67 -8.28 7.68 -13.39
N GLU A 68 -8.57 6.46 -13.84
CA GLU A 68 -8.07 5.93 -15.11
C GLU A 68 -8.57 6.74 -16.32
N GLN A 69 -9.81 7.22 -16.27
CA GLN A 69 -10.38 8.09 -17.30
C GLN A 69 -9.87 9.53 -17.22
N HIS A 70 -9.51 9.99 -16.02
CA HIS A 70 -9.05 11.34 -15.72
C HIS A 70 -7.74 11.34 -14.93
N PRO A 71 -6.63 10.85 -15.51
CA PRO A 71 -5.37 10.62 -14.78
C PRO A 71 -4.63 11.89 -14.35
N GLU A 72 -5.10 13.06 -14.78
CA GLU A 72 -4.55 14.37 -14.39
C GLU A 72 -5.38 15.04 -13.28
N ASP A 73 -6.56 14.48 -12.95
CA ASP A 73 -7.44 15.02 -11.93
C ASP A 73 -6.89 14.72 -10.53
N ALA A 74 -6.20 15.73 -9.99
CA ALA A 74 -5.62 15.70 -8.67
C ALA A 74 -6.66 15.53 -7.54
N ALA A 75 -7.89 16.01 -7.74
CA ALA A 75 -8.95 15.89 -6.74
C ALA A 75 -9.49 14.45 -6.68
N LEU A 76 -9.69 13.82 -7.84
CA LEU A 76 -10.05 12.39 -7.91
C LEU A 76 -8.95 11.50 -7.32
N ALA A 77 -7.69 11.80 -7.63
CA ALA A 77 -6.56 11.08 -7.04
C ALA A 77 -6.51 11.21 -5.50
N ALA A 78 -6.78 12.40 -4.97
CA ALA A 78 -6.85 12.63 -3.53
C ALA A 78 -8.01 11.88 -2.86
N GLN A 79 -9.18 11.83 -3.50
CA GLN A 79 -10.33 11.07 -3.01
C GLN A 79 -10.06 9.57 -3.01
N LEU A 80 -9.51 9.04 -4.10
CA LEU A 80 -9.14 7.62 -4.20
C LEU A 80 -8.10 7.26 -3.15
N ALA A 81 -7.05 8.06 -2.98
CA ALA A 81 -6.02 7.81 -1.97
C ALA A 81 -6.58 7.80 -0.54
N LEU A 82 -7.57 8.66 -0.24
CA LEU A 82 -8.25 8.65 1.05
C LEU A 82 -9.03 7.34 1.27
N GLN A 83 -9.76 6.86 0.26
CA GLN A 83 -10.50 5.59 0.36
C GLN A 83 -9.54 4.40 0.50
N LEU A 84 -8.46 4.37 -0.28
CA LEU A 84 -7.40 3.36 -0.17
C LEU A 84 -6.77 3.35 1.23
N HIS A 85 -6.49 4.51 1.82
CA HIS A 85 -5.98 4.61 3.19
C HIS A 85 -6.95 4.02 4.22
N GLN A 86 -8.25 4.28 4.09
CA GLN A 86 -9.27 3.80 5.03
C GLN A 86 -9.35 2.26 5.10
N VAL A 87 -9.05 1.58 4.00
CA VAL A 87 -9.03 0.11 3.91
C VAL A 87 -7.63 -0.49 4.08
N GLY A 88 -6.64 0.30 4.49
CA GLY A 88 -5.27 -0.18 4.74
C GLY A 88 -4.38 -0.30 3.50
N ARG A 89 -4.87 0.03 2.29
CA ARG A 89 -4.13 0.05 1.01
C ARG A 89 -3.23 1.28 0.88
N ASN A 90 -2.40 1.48 1.90
CA ASN A 90 -1.58 2.67 2.08
C ASN A 90 -0.48 2.81 1.01
N GLU A 91 0.08 1.69 0.53
CA GLU A 91 1.11 1.73 -0.50
C GLU A 91 0.57 2.29 -1.81
N GLU A 92 -0.61 1.83 -2.24
CA GLU A 92 -1.30 2.34 -3.43
C GLU A 92 -1.71 3.81 -3.27
N ALA A 93 -2.25 4.17 -2.10
CA ALA A 93 -2.62 5.56 -1.79
C ALA A 93 -1.43 6.51 -1.92
N LEU A 94 -0.31 6.16 -1.29
CA LEU A 94 0.91 6.98 -1.32
C LEU A 94 1.54 7.00 -2.72
N ALA A 95 1.56 5.87 -3.43
CA ALA A 95 2.08 5.79 -4.79
C ALA A 95 1.29 6.70 -5.75
N LEU A 96 -0.04 6.65 -5.67
CA LEU A 96 -0.93 7.48 -6.48
C LEU A 96 -0.65 8.96 -6.26
N LEU A 97 -0.72 9.43 -5.01
CA LEU A 97 -0.47 10.83 -4.68
C LEU A 97 0.94 11.27 -5.09
N PHE A 98 1.94 10.42 -4.84
CA PHE A 98 3.33 10.72 -5.19
C PHE A 98 3.53 10.87 -6.71
N SER A 99 2.85 10.05 -7.52
CA SER A 99 2.91 10.14 -8.98
C SER A 99 2.38 11.47 -9.52
N HIS A 100 1.36 12.05 -8.89
CA HIS A 100 0.87 13.40 -9.22
C HIS A 100 1.88 14.47 -8.80
N LEU A 101 2.47 14.35 -7.61
CA LEU A 101 3.49 15.30 -7.13
C LEU A 101 4.77 15.30 -7.96
N GLN A 102 5.13 14.16 -8.55
CA GLN A 102 6.25 14.08 -9.50
C GLN A 102 6.02 14.88 -10.79
N LYS A 103 4.76 15.04 -11.21
CA LYS A 103 4.40 15.82 -12.39
C LYS A 103 4.21 17.30 -12.04
N ASP A 104 3.48 17.56 -10.95
CA ASP A 104 3.18 18.90 -10.47
C ASP A 104 3.13 18.95 -8.94
N LEU A 105 4.07 19.68 -8.36
CA LEU A 105 4.15 19.94 -6.91
C LEU A 105 2.96 20.75 -6.38
N GLY A 106 2.29 21.50 -7.25
CA GLY A 106 1.10 22.28 -6.97
C GLY A 106 -0.22 21.55 -7.24
N ALA A 107 -0.18 20.26 -7.62
CA ALA A 107 -1.35 19.51 -8.05
C ALA A 107 -2.55 19.65 -7.09
N GLY A 108 -3.71 20.04 -7.65
CA GLY A 108 -4.94 20.28 -6.90
C GLY A 108 -4.81 21.40 -5.88
N ASP A 109 -4.16 22.52 -6.25
CA ASP A 109 -3.86 23.64 -5.35
C ASP A 109 -3.11 23.22 -4.06
N GLY A 110 -2.24 22.21 -4.20
CA GLY A 110 -1.47 21.63 -3.09
C GLY A 110 -2.24 20.60 -2.24
N GLN A 111 -3.49 20.27 -2.58
CA GLN A 111 -4.29 19.29 -1.86
C GLN A 111 -3.64 17.89 -1.86
N VAL A 112 -3.06 17.46 -2.99
CA VAL A 112 -2.39 16.16 -3.12
C VAL A 112 -1.22 16.05 -2.13
N ARG A 113 -0.41 17.12 -2.06
CA ARG A 113 0.73 17.19 -1.15
C ARG A 113 0.29 17.16 0.32
N LYS A 114 -0.82 17.83 0.63
CA LYS A 114 -1.39 17.83 1.98
C LYS A 114 -1.89 16.44 2.37
N MET A 115 -2.67 15.80 1.50
CA MET A 115 -3.20 14.45 1.72
C MET A 115 -2.07 13.43 1.94
N LEU A 116 -1.00 13.48 1.13
CA LEU A 116 0.16 12.59 1.30
C LEU A 116 0.79 12.79 2.68
N GLN A 117 0.98 14.04 3.12
CA GLN A 117 1.54 14.32 4.45
C GLN A 117 0.64 13.84 5.59
N GLU A 118 -0.68 13.98 5.45
CA GLU A 118 -1.67 13.50 6.44
C GLU A 118 -1.64 11.98 6.57
N ILE A 119 -1.62 11.24 5.45
CA ILE A 119 -1.48 9.78 5.45
C ILE A 119 -0.14 9.37 6.08
N LEU A 120 0.96 10.03 5.73
CA LEU A 120 2.26 9.76 6.35
C LEU A 120 2.25 10.01 7.85
N ALA A 121 1.60 11.08 8.31
CA ALA A 121 1.46 11.37 9.73
C ALA A 121 0.62 10.29 10.46
N ALA A 122 -0.46 9.82 9.84
CA ALA A 122 -1.31 8.76 10.38
C ALA A 122 -0.57 7.42 10.52
N LEU A 123 0.28 7.06 9.55
CA LEU A 123 1.15 5.88 9.63
C LEU A 123 2.25 6.00 10.71
N GLY A 124 2.56 7.21 11.15
CA GLY A 124 3.57 7.46 12.18
C GLY A 124 5.01 7.32 11.68
N THR A 125 5.96 7.51 12.61
CA THR A 125 7.40 7.57 12.31
C THR A 125 8.09 6.20 12.32
N GLY A 126 7.49 5.20 12.97
CA GLY A 126 8.00 3.83 13.00
C GLY A 126 7.64 2.99 11.78
N ASP A 127 6.77 3.49 10.91
CA ASP A 127 6.33 2.77 9.72
C ASP A 127 7.36 2.87 8.58
N ALA A 128 7.75 1.72 8.03
CA ALA A 128 8.78 1.62 7.01
C ALA A 128 8.35 2.23 5.67
N LEU A 129 7.07 2.06 5.31
CA LEU A 129 6.49 2.63 4.10
C LEU A 129 6.45 4.15 4.20
N ALA A 130 6.00 4.68 5.34
CA ALA A 130 5.98 6.10 5.60
C ALA A 130 7.40 6.70 5.62
N ALA A 131 8.38 6.00 6.19
CA ALA A 131 9.78 6.43 6.16
C ALA A 131 10.33 6.52 4.72
N LYS A 132 10.02 5.53 3.86
CA LYS A 132 10.39 5.53 2.43
C LYS A 132 9.83 6.76 1.72
N TYR A 133 8.51 6.98 1.80
CA TYR A 133 7.86 8.09 1.11
C TYR A 133 8.26 9.47 1.66
N ARG A 134 8.53 9.61 2.97
CA ARG A 134 9.09 10.86 3.52
C ARG A 134 10.43 11.22 2.89
N ARG A 135 11.33 10.23 2.73
CA ARG A 135 12.63 10.44 2.08
C ARG A 135 12.45 10.86 0.61
N GLN A 136 11.54 10.18 -0.10
CA GLN A 136 11.23 10.49 -1.50
C GLN A 136 10.61 11.88 -1.67
N LEU A 137 9.68 12.26 -0.78
CA LEU A 137 9.08 13.59 -0.77
C LEU A 137 10.13 14.67 -0.52
N TYR A 138 11.05 14.44 0.43
CA TYR A 138 12.14 15.38 0.70
C TYR A 138 13.03 15.56 -0.54
N SER A 139 13.44 14.48 -1.19
CA SER A 139 14.25 14.56 -2.43
C SER A 139 13.53 15.21 -3.62
N LEU A 140 12.21 15.37 -3.56
CA LEU A 140 11.44 16.00 -4.61
C LEU A 140 11.29 17.52 -4.39
N LEU A 141 11.49 17.98 -3.16
CA LEU A 141 11.37 19.38 -2.76
C LEU A 141 12.70 20.16 -2.81
N TYR A 142 13.82 19.46 -2.92
CA TYR A 142 15.19 20.00 -2.89
C TYR A 142 15.98 19.47 -4.08
#